data_AF-A0A3M1WET2-F1
#
_entry.id   AF-A0A3M1WET2-F1
#
_cell.length_a   1.000
_cell.length_b   1.000
_cell.length_c   1.000
_cell.angle_alpha   90.00
_cell.angle_beta   90.00
_cell.angle_gamma   90.00
#
_symmetry.space_group_name_H-M   'P 1'
#
loop_
_entity.id
_entity.type
_entity.pdbx_description
1 polymer ?
#
loop_
_entity_poly.entity_id
_entity_poly.type
_entity_poly.pdbx_seq_one_letter_code
_entity_poly.pdbx_strand_id
1 'polypeptide(L)' 'RTSVDIMSVFQQLNAERGMTILLVTHEMDIAQYAKRIVIVRDGRIVRDEPVKNRRDAAKELAEMPPLEEEEEAVI' A
#
# COMPACT_ATOMS: atom_id res chain seq x y z
N ARG A 1 -7.85 2.01 -8.18
CA ARG A 1 -8.13 3.20 -7.34
C ARG A 1 -8.34 2.89 -5.85
N THR A 2 -9.39 2.16 -5.44
CA THR A 2 -9.80 2.00 -4.02
C THR A 2 -8.70 1.52 -3.05
N SER A 3 -7.87 0.53 -3.42
CA SER A 3 -6.78 0.07 -2.54
C SER A 3 -5.72 1.14 -2.33
N VAL A 4 -5.42 1.93 -3.37
CA VAL A 4 -4.44 3.02 -3.31
C VAL A 4 -4.99 4.18 -2.47
N ASP A 5 -6.30 4.47 -2.57
CA ASP A 5 -6.97 5.43 -1.69
C ASP A 5 -6.76 5.08 -0.21
N ILE A 6 -7.06 3.84 0.17
CA ILE A 6 -6.90 3.35 1.54
C ILE A 6 -5.43 3.41 1.97
N MET A 7 -4.51 3.00 1.10
CA MET A 7 -3.08 3.07 1.39
C MET A 7 -2.61 4.52 1.60
N SER A 8 -3.13 5.49 0.85
CA SER A 8 -2.78 6.90 1.02
C SER A 8 -3.14 7.40 2.42
N VAL A 9 -4.33 7.06 2.91
CA VAL A 9 -4.78 7.37 4.26
C VAL A 9 -3.88 6.70 5.31
N PHE A 10 -3.54 5.42 5.13
CA PHE A 10 -2.66 4.72 6.05
C PHE A 10 -1.25 5.31 6.10
N GLN A 11 -0.68 5.65 4.95
CA GLN A 11 0.62 6.30 4.89
C GLN A 11 0.60 7.66 5.56
N GLN A 12 -0.46 8.44 5.36
CA GLN A 12 -0.66 9.72 6.02
C GLN A 12 -0.74 9.58 7.54
N LEU A 13 -1.61 8.69 8.04
CA LEU A 13 -1.77 8.45 9.48
C LEU A 13 -0.46 7.96 10.14
N ASN A 14 0.29 7.10 9.45
CA ASN A 14 1.57 6.62 9.94
C ASN A 14 2.63 7.73 9.98
N ALA A 15 2.65 8.62 8.99
CA ALA A 15 3.65 9.69 8.88
C ALA A 15 3.35 10.88 9.79
N GLU A 16 2.10 11.35 9.82
CA GLU A 16 1.72 12.58 10.51
C GLU A 16 1.36 12.34 11.98
N ARG A 17 0.67 11.23 12.29
CA ARG A 17 0.19 10.92 13.65
C ARG A 17 1.07 9.92 14.39
N GLY A 18 2.12 9.41 13.75
CA GLY A 18 3.00 8.38 14.33
C GLY A 18 2.28 7.06 14.62
N MET A 19 1.11 6.81 14.01
CA MET A 19 0.32 5.62 14.29
C MET A 19 0.99 4.37 13.72
N THR A 20 1.18 3.33 14.54
CA THR A 20 1.72 2.05 14.07
C THR A 20 0.61 1.26 13.39
N ILE A 21 0.87 0.79 12.17
CA ILE A 21 -0.08 0.05 11.34
C ILE A 21 0.54 -1.33 11.04
N LEU A 22 -0.21 -2.39 11.36
CA LEU A 22 0.10 -3.76 10.93
C LEU A 22 -0.88 -4.13 9.81
N LEU A 23 -0.37 -4.24 8.59
CA LEU A 23 -1.14 -4.64 7.43
C LEU A 23 -0.80 -6.08 7.06
N VAL A 24 -1.83 -6.92 6.88
CA VAL A 24 -1.68 -8.31 6.42
C VAL A 24 -2.26 -8.39 5.01
N THR A 25 -1.43 -8.79 4.06
CA THR A 25 -1.84 -8.96 2.66
C THR A 25 -1.08 -10.11 2.01
N HIS A 26 -1.69 -10.69 0.98
CA HIS A 26 -1.06 -11.66 0.08
C HIS A 26 -0.54 -10.99 -1.21
N GLU A 27 -0.86 -9.72 -1.42
CA GLU A 27 -0.46 -8.95 -2.58
C GLU A 27 0.83 -8.17 -2.29
N MET A 28 1.90 -8.51 -2.99
CA MET A 28 3.19 -7.83 -2.83
C MET A 28 3.12 -6.35 -3.19
N ASP A 29 2.31 -5.98 -4.18
CA ASP A 29 2.11 -4.61 -4.63
C ASP A 29 1.56 -3.70 -3.52
N ILE A 30 0.69 -4.24 -2.67
CA ILE A 30 0.16 -3.56 -1.49
C ILE A 30 1.19 -3.53 -0.36
N ALA A 31 1.94 -4.62 -0.17
CA ALA A 31 3.00 -4.68 0.84
C ALA A 31 4.10 -3.61 0.63
N GLN A 32 4.36 -3.21 -0.62
CA GLN A 32 5.34 -2.17 -0.97
C GLN A 32 5.00 -0.76 -0.48
N TYR A 33 3.77 -0.50 -0.02
CA TYR A 33 3.43 0.77 0.65
C TYR A 33 3.87 0.80 2.13
N ALA A 34 4.26 -0.33 2.71
CA ALA A 34 4.73 -0.41 4.09
C ALA A 34 6.19 0.07 4.23
N LYS A 35 6.61 0.41 5.45
CA LYS A 35 8.03 0.72 5.75
C LYS A 35 8.89 -0.55 5.88
N ARG A 36 8.27 -1.68 6.21
CA ARG A 36 8.90 -2.96 6.49
C ARG A 36 7.98 -4.08 6.04
N ILE A 37 8.55 -5.13 5.44
CA ILE A 37 7.83 -6.34 5.05
C ILE A 37 8.35 -7.51 5.88
N VAL A 38 7.43 -8.23 6.51
CA VAL A 38 7.70 -9.45 7.25
C VAL A 38 6.98 -10.60 6.57
N ILE A 39 7.71 -11.61 6.11
CA ILE A 39 7.14 -12.81 5.50
C ILE A 39 7.09 -13.90 6.56
N VAL A 40 5.90 -14.44 6.78
CA VAL A 40 5.66 -15.55 7.70
C VAL A 40 5.29 -16.80 6.90
N ARG A 41 5.92 -17.92 7.24
CA ARG A 41 5.62 -19.24 6.68
C ARG A 41 5.61 -20.26 7.79
N ASP A 42 4.54 -21.05 7.88
CA ASP A 42 4.38 -22.11 8.89
C ASP A 42 4.63 -21.61 10.33
N GLY A 43 4.12 -20.42 10.65
CA GLY A 43 4.27 -19.78 11.96
C GLY A 43 5.67 -19.21 12.26
N ARG A 44 6.58 -19.21 11.27
CA ARG A 44 7.95 -18.69 11.42
C ARG A 44 8.19 -17.50 10.51
N ILE A 45 8.92 -16.50 11.01
CA ILE A 45 9.41 -15.39 10.19
C ILE A 45 10.54 -15.93 9.30
N VAL A 46 10.33 -15.87 7.98
CA VAL A 46 11.32 -16.29 6.98
C VAL A 46 12.02 -15.11 6.31
N ARG A 47 11.45 -13.90 6.41
CA ARG A 47 12.05 -12.66 5.92
C ARG A 47 11.55 -11.48 6.74
N ASP A 48 12.44 -10.54 7.03
CA ASP A 48 12.15 -9.28 7.71
C ASP A 48 13.09 -8.22 7.17
N GLU A 49 12.55 -7.26 6.40
CA GLU A 49 13.38 -6.25 5.76
C GLU A 49 12.67 -4.90 5.59
N PRO A 50 13.40 -3.78 5.64
CA PRO A 50 12.87 -2.48 5.27
C PRO A 50 12.60 -2.42 3.76
N VAL A 51 11.53 -1.73 3.39
CA VAL A 51 11.22 -1.48 1.97
C VAL A 51 12.09 -0.34 1.47
N LYS A 52 13.05 -0.64 0.58
CA LYS A 52 14.00 0.35 0.04
C LYS A 52 13.33 1.36 -0.90
N ASN A 53 12.45 0.88 -1.78
CA ASN A 53 11.73 1.68 -2.77
C ASN A 53 10.25 1.69 -2.41
N ARG A 54 9.92 2.31 -1.28
CA ARG A 54 8.56 2.36 -0.77
C ARG A 54 7.67 3.12 -1.75
N ARG A 55 6.53 2.53 -2.13
CA ARG A 55 5.53 3.17 -2.99
C ARG A 55 4.88 4.35 -2.28
N ASP A 56 4.56 5.39 -3.03
CA ASP A 56 3.85 6.58 -2.55
C ASP A 56 2.41 6.53 -3.04
N ALA A 57 1.50 6.17 -2.14
CA ALA A 57 0.10 6.00 -2.49
C ALA A 57 -0.58 7.34 -2.85
N ALA A 58 -0.15 8.45 -2.26
CA ALA A 58 -0.71 9.76 -2.57
C ALA A 58 -0.31 10.19 -3.99
N LYS A 59 0.95 9.96 -4.36
CA LYS A 59 1.44 10.23 -5.72
C LYS A 59 0.73 9.36 -6.75
N GLU A 60 0.66 8.05 -6.52
CA GLU A 60 0.02 7.13 -7.47
C GLU A 60 -1.47 7.42 -7.64
N LEU A 61 -2.17 7.78 -6.56
CA LEU A 61 -3.58 8.15 -6.64
C LEU A 61 -3.81 9.39 -7.49
N ALA A 62 -2.90 10.38 -7.44
CA ALA A 62 -2.98 11.60 -8.25
C ALA A 62 -2.75 11.33 -9.75
N GLU A 63 -2.06 10.24 -10.10
CA GLU A 63 -1.77 9.83 -11.48
C GLU A 63 -2.86 8.91 -12.05
N MET A 64 -3.75 8.36 -11.21
CA MET A 64 -4.85 7.49 -11.67
C MET A 64 -6.04 8.29 -12.20
N PRO A 65 -6.68 7.84 -13.30
CA PRO A 65 -7.91 8.44 -13.77
C PRO A 65 -9.03 8.32 -12.72
N PRO A 66 -10.01 9.24 -12.74
CA PRO A 66 -11.20 9.13 -11.90
C PRO A 66 -11.95 7.83 -12.19
N LEU A 67 -12.60 7.26 -11.17
CA LEU A 67 -13.42 6.04 -11.29
C LEU A 67 -14.51 6.17 -12.38
N GLU A 68 -14.98 7.38 -12.65
CA GLU A 68 -15.99 7.65 -13.68
C GLU A 68 -15.44 7.56 -15.11
N GLU A 69 -14.14 7.82 -15.32
CA GLU A 69 -13.52 7.74 -16.67
C GLU A 69 -13.07 6.30 -17.02
N GLU A 70 -12.87 5.43 -16.03
CA GLU A 70 -12.50 4.02 -16.25
C GLU A 70 -13.66 3.16 -16.79
N GLU A 71 -14.92 3.50 -16.48
CA GLU A 71 -16.10 2.80 -17.01
C GLU A 71 -16.39 3.16 -18.48
N GLU A 72 -16.15 4.40 -18.89
CA GLU A 72 -16.32 4.85 -20.28
C GLU A 72 -15.23 4.32 -21.21
N ALA A 73 -14.01 4.09 -20.72
CA ALA A 73 -12.88 3.62 -21.53
C ALA A 73 -12.96 2.14 -21.96
N VAL A 74 -14.00 1.40 -21.51
CA VAL A 74 -14.20 -0.04 -21.79
C VAL A 74 -15.34 -0.31 -22.79
N ILE A 75 -15.98 0.75 -23.33
CA ILE A 75 -17.02 0.68 -24.38
C ILE A 75 -16.46 1.19 -25.70
#